data_AF-A0A2G6LA76-F1
#
_entry.id   AF-A0A2G6LA76-F1
#
_cell.length_a   1.000
_cell.length_b   1.000
_cell.length_c   1.000
_cell.angle_alpha   90.00
_cell.angle_beta   90.00
_cell.angle_gamma   90.00
#
_symmetry.space_group_name_H-M   'P 1'
#
loop_
_entity.id
_entity.type
_entity.pdbx_description
1 polymer ?
#
loop_
_entity_poly.entity_id
_entity_poly.type
_entity_poly.pdbx_seq_one_letter_code
_entity_poly.pdbx_strand_id
1 'polypeptide(L)' 'MSKEIVVLASGNGSNFESLVNHIDAGHINAKIRCLIADRPCGATQRAKAHGISYYELPRHNDSILNLHVKR' A
#
# COMPACT_ATOMS: atom_id res chain seq x y z
N MET A 1 9.25 -18.97 10.96
CA MET A 1 7.98 -18.68 10.26
C MET A 1 8.01 -17.22 9.83
N SER A 2 7.76 -16.92 8.55
CA SER A 2 7.76 -15.54 8.04
C SER A 2 6.53 -14.78 8.54
N LYS A 3 6.68 -13.51 8.94
CA LYS A 3 5.53 -12.68 9.32
C LYS A 3 4.80 -12.18 8.08
N GLU A 4 3.47 -12.21 8.10
CA GLU A 4 2.66 -11.57 7.06
C GLU A 4 2.33 -10.15 7.46
N ILE A 5 2.57 -9.19 6.55
CA ILE A 5 2.37 -7.76 6.82
C ILE A 5 1.52 -7.11 5.72
N VAL A 6 0.85 -6.03 6.11
CA VAL A 6 0.16 -5.09 5.22
C VAL A 6 0.81 -3.73 5.40
N VAL A 7 1.06 -3.02 4.30
CA VAL A 7 1.72 -1.71 4.31
C VAL A 7 0.71 -0.64 3.92
N LEU A 8 0.69 0.48 4.65
CA LEU A 8 -0.11 1.66 4.30
C LEU A 8 0.80 2.71 3.69
N ALA A 9 0.41 3.29 2.55
CA ALA A 9 1.18 4.36 1.91
C ALA A 9 0.28 5.36 1.16
N SER A 10 0.74 6.59 1.03
CA SER A 10 -0.03 7.68 0.40
C SER A 10 0.85 8.57 -0.50
N GLY A 11 2.02 8.08 -0.94
CA GLY A 11 3.06 8.90 -1.57
C GLY A 11 3.86 8.13 -2.62
N ASN A 12 5.09 8.59 -2.89
CA ASN A 12 5.95 7.96 -3.91
C ASN A 12 6.22 6.48 -3.60
N GLY A 13 6.27 6.07 -2.34
CA GLY A 13 6.45 4.66 -1.99
C GLY A 13 7.91 4.19 -1.99
N SER A 14 8.88 5.09 -1.83
CA SER A 14 10.29 4.70 -1.64
C SER A 14 10.49 3.76 -0.44
N ASN A 15 9.79 3.99 0.67
CA ASN A 15 9.84 3.08 1.82
C ASN A 15 9.21 1.71 1.52
N PHE A 16 8.16 1.67 0.69
CA PHE A 16 7.56 0.42 0.24
C PHE A 16 8.55 -0.36 -0.65
N GLU A 17 9.23 0.33 -1.57
CA GLU A 17 10.29 -0.26 -2.40
C GLU A 17 11.43 -0.81 -1.54
N SER A 18 11.91 -0.03 -0.57
CA SER A 18 12.96 -0.48 0.36
C SER A 18 12.53 -1.72 1.15
N LEU A 19 11.27 -1.77 1.59
CA LEU A 19 10.71 -2.95 2.27
C LEU A 19 10.71 -4.19 1.38
N VAL A 20 10.25 -4.06 0.13
CA VAL A 20 10.28 -5.16 -0.86
C VAL A 20 11.71 -5.63 -1.06
N ASN A 21 12.64 -4.72 -1.35
CA ASN A 21 14.05 -5.04 -1.60
C ASN A 21 14.71 -5.78 -0.42
N HIS A 22 14.44 -5.36 0.82
CA HIS A 22 15.03 -6.01 2.00
C HIS A 22 14.36 -7.34 2.35
N ILE A 23 13.10 -7.54 1.98
CA ILE A 23 12.43 -8.85 2.08
C ILE A 23 13.02 -9.81 1.03
N ASP A 24 13.14 -9.37 -0.22
CA ASP A 24 13.66 -10.20 -1.31
C ASP A 24 15.14 -10.57 -1.10
N ALA A 25 15.92 -9.65 -0.54
CA ALA A 25 17.31 -9.90 -0.15
C ALA A 25 17.44 -10.73 1.16
N GLY A 26 16.34 -11.08 1.83
CA GLY A 26 16.35 -11.92 3.03
C GLY A 26 16.76 -11.22 4.32
N HIS A 27 16.94 -9.89 4.31
CA HIS A 27 17.23 -9.10 5.52
C HIS A 27 16.02 -9.03 6.46
N ILE A 28 14.81 -9.13 5.92
CA ILE A 28 13.56 -9.12 6.68
C ILE A 28 12.80 -10.41 6.39
N ASN A 29 12.60 -11.24 7.42
CA ASN A 29 11.81 -12.46 7.33
C ASN A 29 10.29 -12.17 7.38
N ALA A 30 9.78 -11.52 6.34
CA ALA A 30 8.38 -11.15 6.20
C ALA A 30 7.88 -11.34 4.77
N LYS A 31 6.56 -11.32 4.59
CA LYS A 31 5.90 -11.29 3.28
C LYS A 31 4.85 -10.20 3.27
N ILE A 32 4.94 -9.28 2.31
CA ILE A 32 3.90 -8.28 2.09
C ILE A 32 2.74 -8.96 1.38
N ARG A 33 1.57 -8.97 2.02
CA ARG A 33 0.34 -9.53 1.43
C ARG A 33 -0.49 -8.51 0.69
N CYS A 34 -0.42 -7.25 1.14
CA CYS A 34 -1.18 -6.17 0.54
C CYS A 34 -0.55 -4.81 0.82
N LEU A 35 -0.75 -3.88 -0.12
CA LEU A 35 -0.62 -2.44 0.11
C LEU A 35 -2.02 -1.82 0.25
N ILE A 36 -2.22 -0.92 1.21
CA ILE A 36 -3.41 -0.07 1.28
C ILE A 36 -2.97 1.36 0.98
N ALA A 37 -3.63 2.00 0.02
CA ALA A 37 -3.37 3.39 -0.33
C ALA A 37 -4.66 4.20 -0.31
N ASP A 38 -4.54 5.49 0.00
CA ASP A 38 -5.71 6.39 0.01
C ASP A 38 -6.09 6.90 -1.38
N ARG A 39 -5.19 6.76 -2.35
CA ARG A 39 -5.38 7.14 -3.77
C ARG A 39 -4.33 6.43 -4.64
N PRO A 40 -4.50 6.41 -5.97
CA PRO A 40 -3.44 6.03 -6.89
C PRO A 40 -2.17 6.86 -6.64
N CYS A 41 -1.04 6.20 -6.40
CA CYS A 41 0.23 6.87 -6.09
C CYS A 41 1.44 6.03 -6.50
N GLY A 42 2.65 6.54 -6.27
CA GLY A 42 3.88 5.81 -6.61
C GLY A 42 4.01 4.47 -5.89
N ALA A 43 3.42 4.33 -4.69
CA ALA A 43 3.40 3.05 -3.97
C ALA A 43 2.52 2.00 -4.66
N THR A 44 1.33 2.38 -5.17
CA THR A 44 0.44 1.42 -5.87
C THR A 44 1.04 0.96 -7.20
N GLN A 45 1.74 1.84 -7.92
CA GLN A 45 2.50 1.49 -9.11
C GLN A 45 3.59 0.46 -8.82
N ARG A 46 4.34 0.64 -7.72
CA ARG A 46 5.38 -0.30 -7.27
C ARG A 46 4.80 -1.63 -6.82
N ALA A 47 3.70 -1.62 -6.07
CA ALA A 47 3.02 -2.86 -5.68
C ALA A 47 2.60 -3.67 -6.91
N LYS A 48 2.04 -3.01 -7.93
CA LYS A 48 1.70 -3.63 -9.21
C LYS A 48 2.94 -4.20 -9.93
N ALA A 49 4.05 -3.47 -9.97
CA ALA A 49 5.29 -3.92 -10.60
C ALA A 49 5.88 -5.18 -9.94
N HIS A 50 5.74 -5.29 -8.62
CA HIS A 50 6.19 -6.44 -7.82
C HIS A 50 5.14 -7.56 -7.67
N GLY A 51 3.99 -7.46 -8.36
CA GLY A 51 2.92 -8.47 -8.29
C GLY A 51 2.22 -8.54 -6.92
N ILE A 52 2.33 -7.49 -6.10
CA ILE A 52 1.71 -7.39 -4.78
C ILE A 52 0.33 -6.75 -4.94
N SER A 53 -0.71 -7.39 -4.37
CA SER A 53 -2.07 -6.85 -4.36
C SER A 53 -2.12 -5.50 -3.63
N TYR A 54 -2.96 -4.58 -4.10
CA TYR A 54 -3.23 -3.33 -3.39
C TYR A 54 -4.73 -3.02 -3.37
N TYR A 55 -5.15 -2.32 -2.32
CA TYR A 55 -6.49 -1.76 -2.20
C TYR A 55 -6.42 -0.25 -2.05
N GLU A 56 -7.28 0.44 -2.78
CA GLU A 56 -7.51 1.87 -2.63
C GLU A 56 -8.64 2.07 -1.62
N LEU A 57 -8.35 2.76 -0.53
CA LEU A 57 -9.31 3.13 0.51
C LEU A 57 -9.38 4.67 0.58
N PRO A 58 -10.26 5.30 -0.22
CA PRO A 58 -10.38 6.75 -0.28
C PRO A 58 -10.63 7.37 1.09
N ARG A 59 -10.08 8.56 1.34
CA ARG A 59 -10.31 9.27 2.59
C ARG A 59 -11.77 9.71 2.66
N HIS A 60 -12.39 9.59 3.84
CA HIS A 60 -13.76 10.04 4.09
C HIS A 60 -14.00 11.51 3.67
N ASN A 61 -12.97 12.35 3.68
CA ASN A 61 -13.09 13.77 3.33
C ASN A 61 -12.77 14.09 1.86
N ASP A 62 -12.61 13.09 0.99
CA ASP A 62 -12.64 13.35 -0.45
C ASP A 62 -14.01 13.93 -0.80
N SER A 63 -14.00 15.10 -1.44
CA SER A 63 -15.17 15.93 -1.71
C SER A 63 -16.28 15.20 -2.49
N ILE A 64 -15.93 14.07 -3.11
CA ILE A 64 -16.83 13.19 -3.88
C ILE A 64 -17.64 12.24 -2.97
N LEU A 65 -17.10 11.82 -1.81
CA LEU A 65 -17.83 10.95 -0.86
C LEU A 65 -18.78 11.73 0.06
N ASN A 66 -18.49 12.99 0.33
CA ASN A 66 -19.30 13.85 1.20
C ASN A 66 -20.69 14.21 0.63
N LEU A 67 -20.99 13.91 -0.64
CA LEU A 67 -22.34 14.12 -1.20
C LEU A 67 -23.37 13.09 -0.74
N HIS A 68 -22.94 11.90 -0.30
CA HIS A 68 -23.85 10.77 -0.02
C HIS A 68 -23.95 10.41 1.48
N VAL A 69 -23.16 11.06 2.34
CA VAL A 69 -23.26 10.90 3.79
C VAL A 69 -24.01 12.09 4.37
N LYS A 70 -25.28 12.27 3.99
CA LYS A 70 -26.20 13.10 4.78
C LYS A 70 -26.56 12.29 6.03
N ARG A 71 -26.06 12.76 7.18
CA ARG A 71 -26.55 12.34 8.50
C ARG A 71 -28.03 12.69 8.67
#